data_AF-A0A356J7E6-F1
#
_entry.id   AF-A0A356J7E6-F1
#
_cell.length_a   1.000
_cell.length_b   1.000
_cell.length_c   1.000
_cell.angle_alpha   90.00
_cell.angle_beta   90.00
_cell.angle_gamma   90.00
#
_symmetry.space_group_name_H-M   'P 1'
#
loop_
_entity.id
_entity.type
_entity.pdbx_description
1 polymer ?
#
loop_
_entity_poly.entity_id
_entity_poly.type
_entity_poly.pdbx_seq_one_letter_code
_entity_poly.pdbx_strand_id
1 'polypeptide(L)'
;MNIPCIIRRLDPEVPFPVYKTPGAVAFDLAVFEETDLTPGETKMLRTGLVICVPEGYAIILAPRSSNAKKGIRLGNGIGVVDQDYCGPEDELRLALHNFGTQTYHIEKGERLAQGFLVPVAHAQFEEGQILAQPNRGGFGSTGFI
;
A
#
# COMPACT_ATOMS: atom_id res chain seq x y z
N MET A 1 -1.00 -13.18 -17.08
CA MET A 1 -1.80 -12.16 -17.78
C MET A 1 -1.14 -10.82 -17.46
N ASN A 2 -0.80 -10.02 -18.48
CA ASN A 2 -0.21 -8.71 -18.28
C ASN A 2 -1.31 -7.67 -18.51
N ILE A 3 -1.56 -6.82 -17.51
CA ILE A 3 -2.57 -5.77 -17.58
C ILE A 3 -1.84 -4.44 -17.79
N PRO A 4 -2.14 -3.69 -18.85
CA PRO A 4 -1.51 -2.39 -19.08
C PRO A 4 -2.00 -1.38 -18.03
N CYS A 5 -1.07 -0.62 -17.44
CA CYS A 5 -1.36 0.51 -16.56
C CYS A 5 -0.63 1.74 -17.09
N ILE A 6 -1.27 2.91 -17.06
CA ILE A 6 -0.61 4.18 -17.34
C ILE A 6 0.09 4.63 -16.06
N ILE A 7 1.34 5.06 -16.18
CA ILE A 7 2.13 5.58 -15.07
C ILE A 7 2.81 6.89 -15.48
N ARG A 8 2.70 7.89 -14.62
CA ARG A 8 3.41 9.16 -14.76
C ARG A 8 4.40 9.30 -13.61
N ARG A 9 5.64 9.62 -13.96
CA ARG A 9 6.64 10.07 -13.00
C ARG A 9 6.56 11.59 -12.88
N LEU A 10 6.44 12.10 -11.67
CA LEU A 10 6.42 13.54 -11.39
C LEU A 10 7.80 14.18 -11.56
N ASP A 11 8.85 13.37 -11.40
CA ASP A 11 10.23 13.75 -11.61
C ASP A 11 10.94 12.64 -12.43
N PRO A 12 11.78 12.98 -13.44
CA PRO A 12 12.49 12.00 -14.27
C PRO A 12 13.44 11.05 -13.51
N GLU A 13 13.90 11.41 -12.31
CA GLU A 13 14.75 10.58 -11.48
C GLU A 13 13.96 9.53 -10.68
N VAL A 14 12.63 9.66 -10.60
CA VAL A 14 11.80 8.67 -9.89
C VAL A 14 12.00 7.30 -10.52
N PRO A 15 12.39 6.27 -9.75
CA PRO A 15 12.57 4.94 -10.31
C PRO A 15 11.21 4.36 -10.73
N PHE A 16 11.19 3.70 -11.89
CA PHE A 16 10.02 2.91 -12.27
C PHE A 16 9.82 1.76 -11.27
N PRO A 17 8.57 1.36 -10.98
CA PRO A 17 8.29 0.14 -10.24
C PRO A 17 8.86 -1.09 -10.96
N VAL A 18 9.42 -2.03 -10.21
CA VAL A 18 10.05 -3.24 -10.78
C VAL A 18 9.56 -4.49 -10.08
N TYR A 19 9.12 -5.46 -10.89
CA TYR A 19 8.98 -6.86 -10.49
C TYR A 19 10.36 -7.52 -10.48
N LYS A 20 10.85 -7.92 -9.31
CA LYS A 20 12.25 -8.35 -9.14
C LYS A 20 12.58 -9.74 -9.67
N THR A 21 11.58 -10.59 -9.85
CA THR A 21 11.75 -11.95 -10.36
C THR A 21 10.59 -12.31 -11.29
N PRO A 22 10.73 -13.34 -12.15
CA PRO A 22 9.66 -13.77 -13.05
C PRO A 22 8.36 -14.18 -12.35
N GLY A 23 8.45 -14.60 -11.08
CA GLY A 23 7.29 -15.00 -10.26
C GLY A 23 6.81 -13.92 -9.27
N ALA A 24 7.39 -12.72 -9.31
CA ALA A 24 6.99 -11.65 -8.41
C ALA A 24 5.56 -11.19 -8.74
N VAL A 25 4.68 -11.22 -7.74
CA VAL A 25 3.28 -10.74 -7.87
C VAL A 25 3.14 -9.26 -7.55
N ALA A 26 4.13 -8.69 -6.86
CA ALA A 26 4.16 -7.30 -6.45
C ALA A 26 5.41 -6.59 -7.01
N PHE A 27 5.26 -5.31 -7.31
CA PHE A 27 6.35 -4.42 -7.68
C PHE A 27 6.81 -3.61 -6.47
N ASP A 28 8.11 -3.39 -6.32
CA ASP A 28 8.63 -2.51 -5.27
C ASP A 28 8.31 -1.04 -5.57
N LEU A 29 7.98 -0.28 -4.53
CA LEU A 29 7.79 1.17 -4.58
C LEU A 29 8.85 1.86 -3.72
N ALA A 30 9.53 2.84 -4.32
CA ALA A 30 10.49 3.70 -3.66
C ALA A 30 9.84 4.99 -3.17
N VAL A 31 10.35 5.53 -2.07
CA VAL A 31 10.09 6.91 -1.69
C VAL A 31 11.01 7.85 -2.49
N PHE A 32 10.57 9.07 -2.76
CA PHE A 32 11.30 10.06 -3.53
C PHE A 32 11.69 11.30 -2.69
N GLU A 33 11.88 11.10 -1.40
CA GLU A 33 12.40 12.10 -0.47
C GLU A 33 13.22 11.44 0.63
N GLU A 34 14.09 12.22 1.27
CA GLU A 34 14.93 11.80 2.39
C GLU A 34 14.39 12.42 3.69
N THR A 35 14.30 11.62 4.75
CA THR A 35 13.86 12.13 6.05
C THR A 35 14.21 11.18 7.19
N ASP A 36 14.26 11.69 8.41
CA ASP A 36 14.30 10.86 9.61
C ASP A 36 12.90 10.51 10.08
N LEU A 37 12.67 9.27 10.48
CA LEU A 37 11.43 8.83 11.10
C LEU A 37 11.70 8.42 12.55
N THR A 38 11.31 9.27 13.49
CA THR A 38 11.56 9.06 14.94
C THR A 38 10.62 7.99 15.52
N PRO A 39 10.98 7.33 16.64
CA PRO A 39 10.11 6.34 17.28
C PRO A 39 8.70 6.87 17.56
N GLY A 40 7.66 6.13 17.14
CA GLY A 40 6.26 6.50 17.28
C GLY A 40 5.73 7.47 16.23
N GLU A 41 6.60 8.02 15.38
CA GLU A 41 6.22 8.97 14.34
C GLU A 41 5.60 8.27 13.13
N THR A 42 4.68 8.97 12.47
CA THR A 42 4.18 8.62 11.14
C THR A 42 4.42 9.79 10.20
N LYS A 43 5.07 9.54 9.06
CA LYS A 43 5.22 10.52 7.98
C LYS A 43 4.56 10.03 6.70
N MET A 44 3.95 10.95 5.97
CA MET A 44 3.39 10.70 4.65
C MET A 44 4.44 10.99 3.60
N LEU A 45 5.02 9.95 3.02
CA LEU A 45 6.15 10.06 2.10
C LEU A 45 5.72 10.00 0.63
N ARG A 46 6.33 10.86 -0.17
CA ARG A 46 6.18 10.96 -1.62
C ARG A 46 6.83 9.78 -2.32
N THR A 47 6.20 9.28 -3.38
CA THR A 47 6.81 8.28 -4.29
C THR A 47 7.21 8.88 -5.63
N GLY A 48 6.67 10.06 -5.96
CA GLY A 48 6.80 10.69 -7.27
C GLY A 48 6.05 9.95 -8.39
N LEU A 49 5.12 9.04 -8.07
CA LEU A 49 4.39 8.24 -9.03
C LEU A 49 2.89 8.53 -8.99
N VAL A 50 2.30 8.75 -10.16
CA VAL A 50 0.85 8.65 -10.38
C VAL A 50 0.61 7.41 -11.22
N ILE A 51 -0.29 6.52 -10.78
CA ILE A 51 -0.60 5.28 -11.50
C ILE A 51 -2.11 5.25 -11.78
N CYS A 52 -2.49 5.25 -13.05
CA CYS A 52 -3.87 5.01 -13.44
C CYS A 52 -4.15 3.52 -13.31
N VAL A 53 -4.90 3.14 -12.27
CA VAL A 53 -5.32 1.75 -12.06
C VAL A 53 -6.38 1.39 -13.11
N PRO A 54 -6.24 0.23 -13.78
CA PRO A 54 -7.17 -0.18 -14.83
C PRO A 54 -8.56 -0.48 -14.27
N GLU A 55 -9.57 -0.30 -15.11
CA GLU A 55 -10.97 -0.56 -14.73
C GLU A 55 -11.16 -1.98 -14.18
N GLY A 56 -11.91 -2.10 -13.07
CA GLY A 56 -12.18 -3.38 -12.42
C GLY A 56 -11.05 -3.88 -11.50
N TYR A 57 -10.00 -3.07 -11.28
CA TYR A 57 -8.90 -3.39 -10.36
C TYR A 57 -8.71 -2.31 -9.30
N ALA A 58 -8.02 -2.67 -8.22
CA ALA A 58 -7.38 -1.77 -7.29
C ALA A 58 -5.88 -2.13 -7.18
N ILE A 59 -5.03 -1.18 -6.80
CA ILE A 59 -3.68 -1.53 -6.31
C ILE A 59 -3.74 -1.64 -4.79
N ILE A 60 -3.24 -2.75 -4.25
CA ILE A 60 -2.99 -2.89 -2.83
C ILE A 60 -1.53 -2.56 -2.55
N LEU A 61 -1.32 -1.52 -1.73
CA LEU A 61 -0.02 -1.16 -1.19
C LEU A 61 0.20 -1.94 0.10
N ALA A 62 1.25 -2.74 0.16
CA ALA A 62 1.61 -3.56 1.31
C ALA A 62 3.03 -3.25 1.80
N PRO A 63 3.32 -3.48 3.10
CA PRO A 63 4.68 -3.42 3.61
C PRO A 63 5.55 -4.49 2.94
N ARG A 64 6.84 -4.18 2.76
CA ARG A 64 7.85 -5.20 2.41
C ARG A 64 8.19 -5.99 3.68
N SER A 65 8.43 -7.29 3.56
CA SER A 65 8.76 -8.14 4.72
C SER A 65 10.00 -7.66 5.48
N SER A 66 10.96 -7.04 4.77
CA SER A 66 12.16 -6.44 5.36
C SER A 66 11.88 -5.25 6.27
N ASN A 67 10.75 -4.57 6.13
CA ASN A 67 10.42 -3.36 6.89
C ASN A 67 10.31 -3.66 8.39
N ALA A 68 9.82 -4.84 8.76
CA ALA A 68 9.73 -5.26 10.16
C ALA A 68 11.11 -5.29 10.84
N LYS A 69 12.17 -5.69 10.13
CA LYS A 69 13.55 -5.70 10.65
C LYS A 69 14.10 -4.30 10.92
N LYS A 70 13.49 -3.28 10.29
CA LYS A 70 13.85 -1.86 10.42
C LYS A 70 12.99 -1.14 11.45
N GLY A 71 12.03 -1.81 12.08
CA GLY A 71 11.09 -1.19 13.00
C GLY A 71 10.05 -0.28 12.34
N ILE A 72 9.82 -0.42 11.03
CA ILE A 72 8.88 0.42 10.27
C ILE A 72 7.75 -0.40 9.63
N ARG A 73 6.58 0.21 9.48
CA ARG A 73 5.42 -0.37 8.80
C ARG A 73 4.66 0.71 8.02
N LEU A 74 3.73 0.30 7.17
CA LEU A 74 2.72 1.24 6.68
C LEU A 74 1.77 1.57 7.85
N GLY A 75 1.59 2.86 8.14
CA GLY A 75 0.77 3.35 9.25
C GLY A 75 -0.72 3.02 9.10
N ASN A 76 -1.19 2.91 7.85
CA ASN A 76 -2.54 2.46 7.51
C ASN A 76 -2.65 0.93 7.34
N GLY A 77 -1.57 0.17 7.60
CA GLY A 77 -1.52 -1.28 7.41
C GLY A 77 -1.37 -1.67 5.94
N ILE A 78 -2.43 -1.45 5.16
CA ILE A 78 -2.42 -1.53 3.69
C ILE A 78 -3.00 -0.26 3.08
N GLY A 79 -2.54 0.11 1.90
CA GLY A 79 -3.18 1.13 1.07
C GLY A 79 -4.06 0.49 0.02
N VAL A 80 -5.22 1.07 -0.24
CA VAL A 80 -6.05 0.75 -1.41
C VAL A 80 -5.97 1.96 -2.33
N VAL A 81 -5.57 1.73 -3.58
CA VAL A 81 -5.51 2.76 -4.61
C VAL A 81 -6.65 2.51 -5.58
N ASP A 82 -7.58 3.45 -5.60
CA ASP A 82 -8.78 3.43 -6.44
C ASP A 82 -8.47 3.82 -7.90
N GLN A 83 -9.40 3.49 -8.79
CA GLN A 83 -9.26 3.71 -10.24
C GLN A 83 -9.25 5.18 -10.64
N ASP A 84 -9.97 6.01 -9.88
CA ASP A 84 -10.11 7.45 -10.11
C ASP A 84 -9.05 8.30 -9.38
N TYR A 85 -8.20 7.68 -8.55
CA TYR A 85 -7.02 8.31 -7.97
C TYR A 85 -5.86 8.38 -8.99
N CYS A 86 -6.11 9.08 -10.09
CA CYS A 86 -5.22 9.13 -11.25
C CYS A 86 -5.11 10.52 -11.89
N GLY A 87 -5.60 11.56 -11.21
CA GLY A 87 -5.40 12.94 -11.61
C GLY A 87 -3.91 13.33 -11.64
N PRO A 88 -3.54 14.43 -12.31
CA PRO A 88 -2.14 14.85 -12.41
C PRO A 88 -1.45 14.95 -11.04
N GLU A 89 -2.13 15.41 -10.01
CA GLU A 89 -1.55 15.57 -8.67
C GLU A 89 -1.84 14.41 -7.70
N ASP A 90 -2.48 13.33 -8.18
CA ASP A 90 -2.81 12.13 -7.39
C ASP A 90 -1.60 11.21 -7.25
N GLU A 91 -0.58 11.77 -6.61
CA GLU A 91 0.65 11.07 -6.30
C GLU A 91 0.39 9.97 -5.27
N LEU A 92 0.80 8.74 -5.57
CA LEU A 92 0.85 7.68 -4.56
C LEU A 92 1.77 8.11 -3.42
N ARG A 93 1.25 8.05 -2.19
CA ARG A 93 2.01 8.33 -0.98
C ARG A 93 2.04 7.13 -0.06
N LEU A 94 3.10 7.03 0.73
CA LEU A 94 3.31 5.98 1.70
C LEU A 94 3.31 6.58 3.11
N ALA A 95 2.28 6.28 3.90
CA ALA A 95 2.29 6.60 5.32
C ALA A 95 3.22 5.62 6.04
N LEU A 96 4.46 6.01 6.33
CA LEU A 96 5.43 5.17 7.05
C LEU A 96 5.37 5.51 8.54
N HIS A 97 5.22 4.48 9.36
CA HIS A 97 5.20 4.56 10.81
C HIS A 97 6.37 3.79 11.40
N ASN A 98 7.10 4.42 12.34
CA ASN A 98 8.15 3.77 13.09
C ASN A 98 7.60 3.23 14.42
N PHE A 99 7.51 1.91 14.52
CA PHE A 99 7.10 1.20 15.73
C PHE A 99 8.29 0.67 16.54
N GLY A 100 9.52 0.90 16.08
CA GLY A 100 10.75 0.55 16.76
C GLY A 100 11.12 1.55 17.86
N THR A 101 12.34 1.39 18.39
CA THR A 101 12.88 2.23 19.47
C THR A 101 14.01 3.16 19.02
N GLN A 102 14.42 3.06 17.76
CA GLN A 102 15.48 3.89 17.16
C GLN A 102 14.93 4.69 16.00
N THR A 103 15.48 5.89 15.78
CA THR A 103 15.19 6.67 14.57
C THR A 103 15.61 5.89 13.34
N TYR A 104 14.72 5.80 12.35
CA TYR A 104 15.02 5.20 11.06
C TYR A 104 15.30 6.32 10.05
N HIS A 105 16.51 6.36 9.52
CA HIS A 105 16.88 7.28 8.44
C HIS A 105 16.40 6.71 7.10
N ILE A 106 15.54 7.46 6.41
CA ILE A 106 14.97 7.07 5.13
C ILE A 106 15.74 7.79 4.03
N GLU A 107 16.38 7.03 3.14
CA GLU A 107 17.09 7.57 1.99
C GLU A 107 16.15 7.77 0.79
N LYS A 108 16.37 8.83 0.01
CA LYS A 108 15.68 9.04 -1.28
C LYS A 108 15.96 7.84 -2.20
N GLY A 109 14.90 7.26 -2.78
CA GLY A 109 14.99 6.07 -3.65
C GLY A 109 14.90 4.75 -2.89
N GLU A 110 14.80 4.78 -1.56
CA GLU A 110 14.65 3.56 -0.79
C GLU A 110 13.28 2.89 -1.03
N ARG A 111 13.30 1.58 -1.29
CA ARG A 111 12.10 0.77 -1.51
C ARG A 111 11.45 0.40 -0.19
N LEU A 112 10.34 1.07 0.15
CA LEU A 112 9.68 0.95 1.45
C LEU A 112 8.25 0.41 1.39
N ALA A 113 7.70 0.18 0.21
CA ALA A 113 6.44 -0.54 0.03
C ALA A 113 6.49 -1.42 -1.22
N GLN A 114 5.46 -2.23 -1.40
CA GLN A 114 5.22 -2.98 -2.63
C GLN A 114 3.75 -2.90 -3.02
N GLY A 115 3.46 -2.85 -4.32
CA GLY A 115 2.12 -2.78 -4.87
C GLY A 115 1.78 -4.02 -5.69
N PHE A 116 0.53 -4.47 -5.64
CA PHE A 116 0.02 -5.50 -6.55
C PHE A 116 -1.45 -5.20 -6.92
N LEU A 117 -1.84 -5.61 -8.12
CA LEU A 117 -3.21 -5.44 -8.61
C LEU A 117 -4.11 -6.55 -8.09
N VAL A 118 -5.33 -6.20 -7.70
CA VAL A 118 -6.39 -7.14 -7.35
C VAL A 118 -7.67 -6.79 -8.10
N PRO A 119 -8.42 -7.76 -8.63
CA PRO A 119 -9.74 -7.49 -9.17
C PRO A 119 -10.69 -7.08 -8.04
N VAL A 120 -11.57 -6.11 -8.32
CA VAL A 120 -12.54 -5.60 -7.35
C VAL A 120 -13.95 -5.69 -7.91
N ALA A 121 -14.92 -5.89 -7.01
CA ALA A 121 -16.34 -5.85 -7.32
C ALA A 121 -16.99 -4.67 -6.60
N HIS A 122 -17.97 -4.04 -7.25
CA HIS A 122 -18.81 -3.02 -6.62
C HIS A 122 -20.07 -3.69 -6.07
N ALA A 123 -20.25 -3.63 -4.75
CA ALA A 123 -21.46 -4.12 -4.12
C ALA A 123 -22.62 -3.15 -4.37
N GLN A 124 -23.80 -3.69 -4.68
CA GLN A 124 -25.07 -2.97 -4.57
C GLN A 124 -25.72 -3.40 -3.26
N PHE A 125 -25.81 -2.47 -2.31
CA PHE A 125 -26.41 -2.74 -1.01
C PHE A 125 -27.92 -2.59 -1.07
N GLU A 126 -28.64 -3.58 -0.54
CA GLU A 126 -30.09 -3.55 -0.32
C GLU A 126 -30.34 -3.75 1.18
N GLU A 127 -31.12 -2.85 1.78
CA GLU A 127 -31.51 -2.97 3.19
C GLU A 127 -32.61 -4.04 3.34
N GLY A 128 -32.42 -4.99 4.27
CA GLY A 128 -33.36 -6.08 4.47
C GLY A 128 -33.12 -6.83 5.77
N GLN A 129 -33.99 -7.80 6.07
CA GLN A 129 -33.83 -8.67 7.24
C GLN A 129 -32.79 -9.74 6.95
N ILE A 130 -31.80 -9.90 7.85
CA ILE A 130 -30.86 -11.02 7.81
C ILE A 130 -31.60 -12.27 8.29
N LEU A 131 -31.92 -13.17 7.36
CA LEU A 131 -32.59 -14.44 7.68
C LEU A 131 -31.65 -15.31 8.54
N ALA A 132 -32.20 -15.84 9.64
CA ALA A 132 -31.48 -16.34 10.79
C ALA A 132 -30.45 -17.44 10.49
N GLN A 133 -29.19 -17.06 10.30
CA GLN A 133 -28.05 -17.94 10.54
C GLN A 133 -27.61 -17.79 12.01
N PRO A 134 -27.16 -18.87 12.67
CA PRO A 134 -26.60 -18.74 14.01
C PRO A 134 -25.39 -17.80 13.98
N ASN A 135 -25.27 -16.97 15.00
CA ASN A 135 -24.13 -16.06 15.14
C ASN A 135 -22.82 -16.87 15.20
N ARG A 136 -21.88 -16.56 14.32
CA ARG A 136 -20.55 -17.19 14.32
C ARG A 136 -19.69 -16.79 15.54
N GLY A 137 -19.85 -15.55 16.04
CA GLY A 137 -18.90 -14.94 16.97
C GLY A 137 -17.62 -14.40 16.29
N GLY A 138 -16.78 -13.70 17.05
CA GLY A 138 -15.54 -13.05 16.60
C GLY A 138 -14.72 -12.52 17.77
N PHE A 139 -13.62 -11.80 17.50
CA PHE A 139 -12.75 -11.18 18.52
C PHE A 139 -12.16 -12.16 19.55
N GLY A 140 -11.65 -13.30 19.09
CA GLY A 140 -11.05 -14.30 19.99
C GLY A 140 -12.06 -15.28 20.60
N SER A 141 -13.30 -15.34 20.11
CA SER A 141 -14.34 -16.25 20.60
C SER A 141 -14.01 -17.76 20.56
N THR A 142 -12.90 -18.15 19.95
CA THR A 142 -12.40 -19.54 19.88
C THR A 142 -11.12 -19.77 20.70
N GLY A 143 -10.68 -18.81 21.52
CA GLY A 143 -9.45 -18.88 22.30
C GLY A 143 -9.58 -18.25 23.69
N PHE A 144 -8.91 -18.88 24.67
CA PHE A 144 -8.84 -18.47 26.07
C PHE A 144 -7.98 -17.20 26.23
N ILE A 145 -8.41 -16.30 27.13
CA ILE A 145 -7.54 -15.31 27.78
C ILE A 145 -6.51 -16.06 28.64
#